data_AF-A0A5S3VXF5-F1
#
_entry.id   AF-A0A5S3VXF5-F1
#
_cell.length_a   1.000
_cell.length_b   1.000
_cell.length_c   1.000
_cell.angle_alpha   90.00
_cell.angle_beta   90.00
_cell.angle_gamma   90.00
#
_symmetry.space_group_name_H-M   'P 1'
#
loop_
_entity.id
_entity.type
_entity.pdbx_description
1 polymer ?
#
loop_
_entity_poly.entity_id
_entity_poly.type
_entity_poly.pdbx_seq_one_letter_code
_entity_poly.pdbx_strand_id
1 'polypeptide(L)'
;MQGQIKRMNEVGYTVFLTPTPLLSYEELVLKSLGSNTYRGFHRKNNNCLGASHTFRDVLTKKKDYLIHTLNNLTSEIELNKLANELCSELKIELSKNIKPSQLQSFNKVRKPIDIVFEHFVAMGEDFAPARKTATPWLFLPLDSQIFQSEFIFTTEEAKALGIKRRFTYKDIETAQHYADIQKFLKEKAANIGLNHRIYFDLVWNKRFESNGTNLFLTNPSRK
;
A
#
# COMPACT_ATOMS: atom_id res chain seq x y z
N MET A 1 -19.50 11.14 12.09
CA MET A 1 -18.01 11.10 12.04
C MET A 1 -17.44 10.18 13.12
N GLN A 2 -17.68 10.42 14.42
CA GLN A 2 -17.13 9.59 15.51
C GLN A 2 -17.46 8.09 15.41
N GLY A 3 -18.71 7.73 15.05
CA GLY A 3 -19.09 6.32 14.87
C GLY A 3 -18.32 5.62 13.75
N GLN A 4 -18.01 6.33 12.66
CA GLN A 4 -17.20 5.79 11.56
C GLN A 4 -15.75 5.57 12.00
N ILE A 5 -15.15 6.53 12.72
CA ILE A 5 -13.79 6.38 13.25
C ILE A 5 -13.69 5.20 14.22
N LYS A 6 -14.65 5.07 15.13
CA LYS A 6 -14.74 3.93 16.05
C LYS A 6 -14.75 2.61 15.27
N ARG A 7 -15.62 2.50 14.26
CA ARG A 7 -15.71 1.30 13.42
C ARG A 7 -14.42 1.03 12.63
N MET A 8 -13.79 2.07 12.08
CA MET A 8 -12.49 1.94 11.39
C MET A 8 -11.39 1.44 12.33
N ASN A 9 -11.37 1.91 13.59
CA ASN A 9 -10.42 1.42 14.59
C ASN A 9 -10.68 -0.05 14.97
N GLU A 10 -11.93 -0.46 15.12
CA GLU A 10 -12.32 -1.86 15.41
C GLU A 10 -11.94 -2.81 14.26
N VAL A 11 -12.32 -2.47 13.04
CA VAL A 11 -11.98 -3.28 11.86
C VAL A 11 -10.49 -3.22 11.59
N GLY A 12 -9.85 -2.05 11.75
CA GLY A 12 -8.42 -1.87 11.60
C GLY A 12 -7.63 -2.77 12.56
N TYR A 13 -8.02 -2.81 13.83
CA TYR A 13 -7.44 -3.74 14.79
C TYR A 13 -7.56 -5.19 14.31
N THR A 14 -8.75 -5.58 13.86
CA THR A 14 -9.00 -6.95 13.38
C THR A 14 -8.12 -7.30 12.19
N VAL A 15 -8.09 -6.46 11.15
CA VAL A 15 -7.44 -6.82 9.88
C VAL A 15 -5.93 -6.58 9.85
N PHE A 16 -5.42 -5.64 10.65
CA PHE A 16 -4.00 -5.32 10.69
C PHE A 16 -3.27 -5.92 11.88
N LEU A 17 -3.94 -6.16 13.01
CA LEU A 17 -3.27 -6.63 14.24
C LEU A 17 -3.64 -8.07 14.63
N THR A 18 -4.87 -8.52 14.35
CA THR A 18 -5.31 -9.89 14.64
C THR A 18 -5.98 -10.59 13.45
N PRO A 19 -5.41 -10.55 12.23
CA PRO A 19 -6.11 -11.08 11.08
C PRO A 19 -6.18 -12.61 11.09
N THR A 20 -7.24 -13.12 10.49
CA THR A 20 -7.43 -14.55 10.28
C THR A 20 -8.23 -14.82 9.00
N PRO A 21 -7.91 -15.90 8.24
CA PRO A 21 -6.69 -16.69 8.35
C PRO A 21 -5.46 -15.87 7.96
N LEU A 22 -4.30 -16.30 8.43
CA LEU A 22 -3.00 -15.84 7.90
C LEU A 22 -2.68 -16.56 6.59
N LEU A 23 -1.71 -16.03 5.85
CA LEU A 23 -1.32 -16.52 4.54
C LEU A 23 0.19 -16.71 4.48
N SER A 24 0.63 -17.70 3.72
CA SER A 24 2.07 -17.90 3.46
C SER A 24 2.65 -16.75 2.63
N TYR A 25 3.97 -16.54 2.75
CA TYR A 25 4.69 -15.55 1.93
C TYR A 25 4.42 -15.72 0.44
N GLU A 26 4.48 -16.96 -0.07
CA GLU A 26 4.25 -17.31 -1.47
C GLU A 26 2.84 -16.91 -1.92
N GLU A 27 1.82 -17.17 -1.10
CA GLU A 27 0.46 -16.77 -1.41
C GLU A 27 0.32 -15.26 -1.49
N LEU A 28 0.96 -14.51 -0.59
CA LEU A 28 0.92 -13.05 -0.60
C LEU A 28 1.66 -12.48 -1.82
N VAL A 29 2.81 -13.03 -2.20
CA VAL A 29 3.50 -12.65 -3.45
C VAL A 29 2.57 -12.79 -4.67
N LEU A 30 1.70 -13.79 -4.68
CA LEU A 30 0.76 -14.03 -5.78
C LEU A 30 -0.51 -13.17 -5.69
N LYS A 31 -1.00 -12.90 -4.48
CA LYS A 31 -2.36 -12.35 -4.25
C LYS A 31 -2.38 -10.86 -3.87
N SER A 32 -1.32 -10.29 -3.28
CA SER A 32 -1.32 -8.91 -2.78
C SER A 32 -1.57 -7.86 -3.87
N LEU A 33 -1.12 -8.12 -5.10
CA LEU A 33 -1.30 -7.21 -6.23
C LEU A 33 -2.30 -7.77 -7.25
N GLY A 34 -3.42 -7.08 -7.40
CA GLY A 34 -4.43 -7.39 -8.40
C GLY A 34 -3.95 -7.14 -9.84
N SER A 35 -4.55 -7.88 -10.81
CA SER A 35 -4.18 -7.79 -12.23
C SER A 35 -4.20 -6.36 -12.81
N ASN A 36 -5.10 -5.50 -12.32
CA ASN A 36 -5.22 -4.10 -12.75
C ASN A 36 -3.97 -3.27 -12.42
N THR A 37 -3.27 -3.58 -11.32
CA THR A 37 -2.00 -2.93 -10.98
C THR A 37 -0.96 -3.19 -12.06
N TYR A 38 -0.83 -4.45 -12.49
CA TYR A 38 0.14 -4.84 -13.52
C TYR A 38 -0.21 -4.32 -14.91
N ARG A 39 -1.51 -4.23 -15.26
CA ARG A 39 -1.95 -3.65 -16.55
C ARG A 39 -1.46 -2.23 -16.75
N GLY A 40 -1.26 -1.48 -15.66
CA GLY A 40 -0.69 -0.14 -15.72
C GLY A 40 0.73 -0.10 -16.27
N PHE A 41 1.49 -1.20 -16.30
CA PHE A 41 2.86 -1.24 -16.80
C PHE A 41 2.88 -1.73 -18.25
N HIS A 42 2.70 -0.79 -19.18
CA HIS A 42 2.68 -1.10 -20.61
C HIS A 42 4.05 -1.60 -21.11
N ARG A 43 4.04 -2.74 -21.81
CA ARG A 43 5.25 -3.39 -22.32
C ARG A 43 5.77 -2.72 -23.59
N LYS A 44 7.08 -2.86 -23.82
CA LYS A 44 7.75 -2.57 -25.10
C LYS A 44 7.44 -3.70 -26.10
N ASN A 45 7.58 -4.95 -25.64
CA ASN A 45 7.27 -6.15 -26.41
C ASN A 45 6.29 -7.05 -25.63
N ASN A 46 5.17 -7.40 -26.26
CA ASN A 46 4.14 -8.25 -25.66
C ASN A 46 4.56 -9.73 -25.54
N ASN A 47 5.55 -10.18 -26.32
CA ASN A 47 6.10 -11.54 -26.26
C ASN A 47 7.06 -11.75 -25.08
N CYS A 48 7.52 -10.66 -24.46
CA CYS A 48 8.37 -10.71 -23.28
C CYS A 48 7.54 -10.66 -21.99
N LEU A 49 8.15 -11.14 -20.90
CA LEU A 49 7.56 -11.14 -19.57
C LEU A 49 7.12 -9.73 -19.13
N GLY A 50 5.98 -9.65 -18.46
CA GLY A 50 5.39 -8.40 -17.99
C GLY A 50 5.68 -8.12 -16.52
N ALA A 51 5.18 -6.98 -16.03
CA ALA A 51 5.39 -6.53 -14.66
C ALA A 51 4.97 -7.57 -13.60
N SER A 52 3.90 -8.34 -13.82
CA SER A 52 3.49 -9.37 -12.86
C SER A 52 4.59 -10.39 -12.59
N HIS A 53 5.32 -10.82 -13.62
CA HIS A 53 6.44 -11.74 -13.48
C HIS A 53 7.60 -11.06 -12.76
N THR A 54 7.96 -9.85 -13.19
CA THR A 54 9.05 -9.07 -12.58
C THR A 54 8.85 -8.85 -11.09
N PHE A 55 7.65 -8.44 -10.66
CA PHE A 55 7.33 -8.26 -9.24
C PHE A 55 7.47 -9.57 -8.47
N ARG A 56 6.91 -10.67 -8.99
CA ARG A 56 6.98 -11.99 -8.33
C ARG A 56 8.42 -12.48 -8.19
N ASP A 57 9.23 -12.35 -9.24
CA ASP A 57 10.63 -12.76 -9.22
C ASP A 57 11.43 -12.00 -8.16
N VAL A 58 11.31 -10.67 -8.14
CA VAL A 58 12.04 -9.82 -7.19
C VAL A 58 11.62 -10.15 -5.76
N LEU A 59 10.31 -10.24 -5.49
CA LEU A 59 9.81 -10.58 -4.16
C LEU A 59 10.21 -11.99 -3.72
N THR A 60 10.21 -12.96 -4.64
CA THR A 60 10.62 -14.35 -4.33
C THR A 60 12.11 -14.43 -4.02
N LYS A 61 12.95 -13.77 -4.81
CA LYS A 61 14.42 -13.71 -4.60
C LYS A 61 14.80 -13.03 -3.28
N LYS A 62 13.94 -12.15 -2.77
CA LYS A 62 14.18 -11.35 -1.56
C LYS A 62 13.45 -11.87 -0.32
N LYS A 63 12.83 -13.05 -0.39
CA LYS A 63 11.98 -13.61 0.69
C LYS A 63 12.64 -13.48 2.07
N ASP A 64 13.79 -14.12 2.27
CA ASP A 64 14.44 -14.17 3.59
C ASP A 64 14.87 -12.78 4.07
N TYR A 65 15.36 -11.94 3.16
CA TYR A 65 15.71 -10.55 3.45
C TYR A 65 14.49 -9.74 3.91
N LEU A 66 13.38 -9.82 3.19
CA LEU A 66 12.16 -9.06 3.52
C LEU A 66 11.53 -9.54 4.83
N ILE A 67 11.48 -10.85 5.07
CA ILE A 67 11.03 -11.42 6.35
C ILE A 67 11.90 -10.91 7.49
N HIS A 68 13.21 -11.00 7.35
CA HIS A 68 14.14 -10.53 8.38
C HIS A 68 14.00 -9.02 8.63
N THR A 69 14.09 -8.19 7.59
CA THR A 69 14.08 -6.74 7.75
C THR A 69 12.76 -6.22 8.28
N LEU A 70 11.61 -6.67 7.77
CA LEU A 70 10.30 -6.19 8.23
C LEU A 70 10.03 -6.58 9.70
N ASN A 71 10.46 -7.76 10.15
CA ASN A 71 10.33 -8.19 11.54
C ASN A 71 11.24 -7.45 12.52
N ASN A 72 12.31 -6.81 12.03
CA ASN A 72 13.29 -6.12 12.86
C ASN A 72 13.29 -4.60 12.63
N LEU A 73 12.24 -4.04 12.02
CA LEU A 73 12.11 -2.59 11.87
C LEU A 73 12.04 -1.89 13.23
N THR A 74 12.72 -0.76 13.33
CA THR A 74 12.73 0.10 14.52
C THR A 74 12.12 1.48 14.27
N SER A 75 11.88 1.85 13.00
CA SER A 75 11.31 3.16 12.65
C SER A 75 10.60 3.20 11.29
N GLU A 76 9.75 4.22 11.11
CA GLU A 76 9.13 4.57 9.82
C GLU A 76 10.18 4.95 8.75
N ILE A 77 11.33 5.49 9.16
CA ILE A 77 12.43 5.86 8.25
C ILE A 77 13.03 4.61 7.62
N GLU A 78 13.24 3.55 8.40
CA GLU A 78 13.76 2.27 7.91
C GLU A 78 12.78 1.59 6.94
N LEU A 79 11.48 1.60 7.25
CA LEU A 79 10.46 1.09 6.33
C LEU A 79 10.47 1.87 5.00
N ASN A 80 10.58 3.19 5.06
CA ASN A 80 10.64 4.02 3.86
C ASN A 80 11.90 3.75 3.03
N LYS A 81 13.05 3.55 3.69
CA LYS A 81 14.32 3.17 3.03
C LYS A 81 14.19 1.83 2.33
N LEU A 82 13.68 0.80 3.01
CA LEU A 82 13.44 -0.52 2.44
C LEU A 82 12.50 -0.45 1.21
N ALA A 83 11.41 0.31 1.31
CA ALA A 83 10.48 0.49 0.19
C ALA A 83 11.16 1.15 -1.02
N ASN A 84 12.01 2.15 -0.80
CA ASN A 84 12.74 2.84 -1.86
C ASN A 84 13.84 1.96 -2.51
N GLU A 85 14.53 1.13 -1.72
CA GLU A 85 15.46 0.13 -2.22
C GLU A 85 14.75 -0.86 -3.17
N LEU A 86 13.63 -1.42 -2.72
CA LEU A 86 12.84 -2.36 -3.51
C LEU A 86 12.24 -1.70 -4.76
N CYS A 87 11.78 -0.45 -4.66
CA CYS A 87 11.35 0.34 -5.82
C CYS A 87 12.47 0.54 -6.84
N SER A 88 13.69 0.80 -6.39
CA SER A 88 14.84 1.01 -7.27
C SER A 88 15.21 -0.27 -8.01
N GLU A 89 15.25 -1.40 -7.31
CA GLU A 89 15.48 -2.72 -7.90
C GLU A 89 14.40 -3.09 -8.92
N LEU A 90 13.12 -2.89 -8.56
CA LEU A 90 12.01 -3.11 -9.49
C LEU A 90 12.09 -2.20 -10.72
N LYS A 91 12.47 -0.93 -10.57
CA LYS A 91 12.62 -0.03 -11.71
C LYS A 91 13.67 -0.54 -12.70
N ILE A 92 14.81 -1.05 -12.19
CA ILE A 92 15.86 -1.65 -13.03
C ILE A 92 15.29 -2.85 -13.79
N GLU A 93 14.66 -3.80 -13.11
CA GLU A 93 14.12 -5.02 -13.73
C GLU A 93 12.97 -4.73 -14.70
N LEU A 94 12.05 -3.84 -14.33
CA LEU A 94 10.93 -3.42 -15.18
C LEU A 94 11.44 -2.70 -16.44
N SER A 95 12.51 -1.91 -16.35
CA SER A 95 13.03 -1.15 -17.50
C SER A 95 13.42 -2.05 -18.68
N LYS A 96 13.70 -3.33 -18.45
CA LYS A 96 14.03 -4.33 -19.48
C LYS A 96 12.91 -4.49 -20.51
N ASN A 97 11.64 -4.47 -20.09
CA ASN A 97 10.50 -4.64 -21.00
C ASN A 97 9.32 -3.67 -20.80
N ILE A 98 9.36 -2.75 -19.84
CA ILE A 98 8.31 -1.75 -19.63
C ILE A 98 8.70 -0.42 -20.29
N LYS A 99 7.73 0.25 -20.93
CA LYS A 99 7.94 1.55 -21.58
C LYS A 99 8.46 2.58 -20.56
N PRO A 100 9.53 3.37 -20.85
CA PRO A 100 10.10 4.32 -19.90
C PRO A 100 9.10 5.33 -19.34
N SER A 101 8.16 5.81 -20.17
CA SER A 101 7.10 6.73 -19.74
C SER A 101 6.18 6.17 -18.65
N GLN A 102 6.14 4.85 -18.47
CA GLN A 102 5.40 4.24 -17.37
C GLN A 102 6.16 4.27 -16.06
N LEU A 103 7.47 4.52 -16.04
CA LEU A 103 8.32 4.45 -14.84
C LEU A 103 8.74 5.83 -14.31
N GLN A 104 8.28 6.91 -14.94
CA GLN A 104 8.60 8.29 -14.56
C GLN A 104 7.95 8.71 -13.25
N SER A 105 6.67 8.40 -13.06
CA SER A 105 5.98 8.69 -11.80
C SER A 105 6.59 7.90 -10.64
N PHE A 106 6.96 8.60 -9.57
CA PHE A 106 7.43 8.00 -8.33
C PHE A 106 6.42 6.97 -7.79
N ASN A 107 5.16 7.38 -7.68
CA ASN A 107 4.14 6.57 -7.04
C ASN A 107 3.67 5.37 -7.88
N LYS A 108 4.01 5.32 -9.18
CA LYS A 108 3.73 4.15 -10.03
C LYS A 108 4.30 2.86 -9.46
N VAL A 109 5.56 2.89 -9.01
CA VAL A 109 6.24 1.72 -8.44
C VAL A 109 6.07 1.68 -6.93
N ARG A 110 6.00 2.85 -6.28
CA ARG A 110 5.85 2.94 -4.83
C ARG A 110 4.52 2.38 -4.33
N LYS A 111 3.39 2.78 -4.91
CA LYS A 111 2.06 2.27 -4.51
C LYS A 111 2.01 0.72 -4.46
N PRO A 112 2.41 -0.03 -5.51
CA PRO A 112 2.48 -1.49 -5.44
C PRO A 112 3.32 -2.02 -4.28
N ILE A 113 4.44 -1.38 -3.95
CA ILE A 113 5.27 -1.80 -2.82
C ILE A 113 4.59 -1.54 -1.48
N ASP A 114 3.93 -0.39 -1.31
CA ASP A 114 3.18 -0.12 -0.09
C ASP A 114 2.04 -1.14 0.09
N ILE A 115 1.34 -1.54 -0.99
CA ILE A 115 0.33 -2.61 -0.94
C ILE A 115 0.95 -3.94 -0.53
N VAL A 116 2.12 -4.30 -1.08
CA VAL A 116 2.80 -5.56 -0.72
C VAL A 116 3.16 -5.56 0.77
N PHE A 117 3.75 -4.48 1.27
CA PHE A 117 4.12 -4.38 2.70
C PHE A 117 2.90 -4.38 3.60
N GLU A 118 1.83 -3.70 3.22
CA GLU A 118 0.54 -3.74 3.90
C GLU A 118 0.06 -5.19 4.07
N HIS A 119 0.03 -5.96 2.98
CA HIS A 119 -0.47 -7.33 3.00
C HIS A 119 0.47 -8.28 3.74
N PHE A 120 1.79 -8.11 3.60
CA PHE A 120 2.80 -8.89 4.31
C PHE A 120 2.66 -8.70 5.82
N VAL A 121 2.72 -7.46 6.30
CA VAL A 121 2.66 -7.15 7.73
C VAL A 121 1.30 -7.50 8.32
N ALA A 122 0.20 -7.20 7.62
CA ALA A 122 -1.13 -7.53 8.09
C ALA A 122 -1.31 -9.05 8.15
N MET A 123 -1.26 -9.74 7.02
CA MET A 123 -1.82 -11.09 6.87
C MET A 123 -0.78 -12.22 6.80
N GLY A 124 0.52 -11.92 6.74
CA GLY A 124 1.52 -12.96 6.57
C GLY A 124 1.86 -13.70 7.86
N GLU A 125 1.99 -15.03 7.75
CA GLU A 125 2.41 -15.91 8.84
C GLU A 125 3.81 -15.54 9.35
N ASP A 126 4.74 -15.28 8.43
CA ASP A 126 6.13 -14.93 8.71
C ASP A 126 6.31 -13.55 9.37
N PHE A 127 5.27 -12.71 9.40
CA PHE A 127 5.34 -11.31 9.87
C PHE A 127 4.61 -11.07 11.19
N ALA A 128 4.26 -12.13 11.92
CA ALA A 128 3.66 -12.00 13.25
C ALA A 128 4.48 -11.11 14.21
N PRO A 129 5.83 -11.15 14.25
CA PRO A 129 6.63 -10.24 15.07
C PRO A 129 6.50 -8.77 14.65
N ALA A 130 6.51 -8.48 13.34
CA ALA A 130 6.38 -7.12 12.81
C ALA A 130 5.01 -6.51 13.06
N ARG A 131 3.95 -7.33 13.17
CA ARG A 131 2.57 -6.85 13.04
C ARG A 131 2.23 -5.68 13.96
N LYS A 132 2.61 -5.75 15.24
CA LYS A 132 2.32 -4.69 16.21
C LYS A 132 3.24 -3.47 16.05
N THR A 133 4.50 -3.69 15.70
CA THR A 133 5.55 -2.65 15.65
C THR A 133 5.54 -1.89 14.32
N ALA A 134 5.34 -2.59 13.21
CA ALA A 134 5.38 -2.04 11.86
C ALA A 134 4.04 -1.46 11.37
N THR A 135 2.89 -1.96 11.84
CA THR A 135 1.56 -1.42 11.45
C THR A 135 1.45 0.10 11.62
N PRO A 136 1.89 0.70 12.75
CA PRO A 136 1.91 2.15 12.92
C PRO A 136 2.74 2.92 11.87
N TRP A 137 3.70 2.26 11.23
CA TRP A 137 4.62 2.86 10.26
C TRP A 137 4.18 2.65 8.81
N LEU A 138 3.24 1.73 8.53
CA LEU A 138 2.77 1.46 7.19
C LEU A 138 2.26 2.73 6.48
N PHE A 139 2.64 2.86 5.21
CA PHE A 139 2.22 3.96 4.36
C PHE A 139 0.90 3.61 3.67
N LEU A 140 0.00 4.57 3.54
CA LEU A 140 -1.26 4.36 2.83
C LEU A 140 -1.00 4.27 1.33
N PRO A 141 -1.37 3.19 0.62
CA PRO A 141 -1.22 3.13 -0.83
C PRO A 141 -2.02 4.23 -1.53
N LEU A 142 -1.34 5.22 -2.12
CA LEU A 142 -2.01 6.39 -2.68
C LEU A 142 -2.54 6.11 -4.09
N ASP A 143 -3.86 6.16 -4.25
CA ASP A 143 -4.52 5.99 -5.55
C ASP A 143 -5.74 6.88 -5.76
N SER A 144 -6.38 6.73 -6.91
CA SER A 144 -7.51 7.59 -7.29
C SER A 144 -8.66 7.53 -6.30
N GLN A 145 -8.97 6.38 -5.70
CA GLN A 145 -10.06 6.31 -4.72
C GLN A 145 -9.71 7.05 -3.44
N ILE A 146 -8.44 6.96 -3.01
CA ILE A 146 -7.92 7.72 -1.86
C ILE A 146 -8.03 9.23 -2.11
N PHE A 147 -7.62 9.71 -3.29
CA PHE A 147 -7.71 11.15 -3.63
C PHE A 147 -9.14 11.66 -3.83
N GLN A 148 -10.06 10.80 -4.27
CA GLN A 148 -11.47 11.14 -4.47
C GLN A 148 -12.25 11.22 -3.15
N SER A 149 -11.74 10.66 -2.06
CA SER A 149 -12.42 10.64 -0.78
C SER A 149 -12.38 12.00 -0.08
N GLU A 150 -13.54 12.67 0.02
CA GLU A 150 -13.73 13.89 0.82
C GLU A 150 -13.52 13.65 2.32
N PHE A 151 -13.67 12.40 2.77
CA PHE A 151 -13.37 12.02 4.15
C PHE A 151 -11.86 12.06 4.43
N ILE A 152 -11.05 11.60 3.47
CA ILE A 152 -9.59 11.57 3.61
C ILE A 152 -8.99 12.95 3.38
N PHE A 153 -9.38 13.63 2.30
CA PHE A 153 -8.96 14.99 2.01
C PHE A 153 -10.19 15.86 1.78
N THR A 154 -10.40 16.92 2.56
CA THR A 154 -11.36 17.97 2.20
C THR A 154 -10.86 18.75 0.99
N THR A 155 -11.70 19.61 0.43
CA THR A 155 -11.31 20.45 -0.71
C THR A 155 -10.13 21.37 -0.37
N GLU A 156 -10.12 21.94 0.83
CA GLU A 156 -9.07 22.83 1.33
C GLU A 156 -7.76 22.09 1.54
N GLU A 157 -7.81 20.91 2.17
CA GLU A 157 -6.64 20.06 2.41
C GLU A 157 -6.03 19.56 1.09
N ALA A 158 -6.87 19.11 0.15
CA ALA A 158 -6.42 18.70 -1.18
C ALA A 158 -5.74 19.86 -1.91
N LYS A 159 -6.31 21.07 -1.85
CA LYS A 159 -5.72 22.28 -2.45
C LYS A 159 -4.37 22.61 -1.81
N ALA A 160 -4.25 22.54 -0.49
CA ALA A 160 -3.01 22.83 0.23
C ALA A 160 -1.87 21.85 -0.13
N LEU A 161 -2.21 20.59 -0.42
CA LEU A 161 -1.27 19.55 -0.83
C LEU A 161 -1.03 19.48 -2.35
N GLY A 162 -1.65 20.36 -3.14
CA GLY A 162 -1.58 20.33 -4.60
C GLY A 162 -2.25 19.09 -5.22
N ILE A 163 -3.17 18.44 -4.50
CA ILE A 163 -3.93 17.26 -4.95
C ILE A 163 -5.19 17.72 -5.69
N LYS A 164 -5.50 17.06 -6.82
CA LYS A 164 -6.80 17.21 -7.50
C LYS A 164 -7.64 15.95 -7.32
N ARG A 165 -8.96 16.05 -7.30
CA ARG A 165 -9.87 14.88 -7.21
C ARG A 165 -9.69 13.85 -8.32
N ARG A 166 -9.19 14.29 -9.48
CA ARG A 166 -8.86 13.42 -10.62
C ARG A 166 -7.48 12.78 -10.54
N PHE A 167 -6.70 13.06 -9.49
CA PHE A 167 -5.39 12.44 -9.33
C PHE A 167 -5.52 10.94 -9.29
N THR A 168 -4.49 10.31 -9.81
CA THR A 168 -4.26 8.89 -9.82
C THR A 168 -2.86 8.64 -9.26
N TYR A 169 -2.47 7.39 -9.19
CA TYR A 169 -1.10 7.04 -8.80
C TYR A 169 -0.03 7.64 -9.73
N LYS A 170 -0.37 8.09 -10.95
CA LYS A 170 0.58 8.67 -11.91
C LYS A 170 0.96 10.10 -11.59
N ASP A 171 0.11 10.81 -10.86
CA ASP A 171 0.21 12.26 -10.67
C ASP A 171 1.17 12.65 -9.52
N ILE A 172 1.67 11.66 -8.77
CA ILE A 172 2.76 11.87 -7.81
C ILE A 172 4.08 11.51 -8.48
N GLU A 173 4.83 12.53 -8.85
CA GLU A 173 6.08 12.40 -9.61
C GLU A 173 7.33 12.38 -8.73
N THR A 174 7.28 12.98 -7.54
CA THR A 174 8.45 13.14 -6.67
C THR A 174 8.28 12.43 -5.32
N ALA A 175 9.40 12.03 -4.72
CA ALA A 175 9.42 11.45 -3.39
C ALA A 175 8.99 12.45 -2.30
N GLN A 176 9.32 13.75 -2.50
CA GLN A 176 8.93 14.80 -1.55
C GLN A 176 7.42 14.97 -1.50
N HIS A 177 6.76 15.07 -2.66
CA HIS A 177 5.30 15.22 -2.70
C HIS A 177 4.60 14.01 -2.08
N TYR A 178 5.10 12.80 -2.35
CA TYR A 178 4.63 11.59 -1.67
C TYR A 178 4.77 11.68 -0.14
N ALA A 179 5.95 12.10 0.35
CA ALA A 179 6.23 12.22 1.78
C ALA A 179 5.33 13.25 2.47
N ASP A 180 5.08 14.40 1.82
CA ASP A 180 4.19 15.44 2.34
C ASP A 180 2.76 14.92 2.53
N ILE A 181 2.25 14.16 1.57
CA ILE A 181 0.91 13.54 1.66
C ILE A 181 0.87 12.51 2.79
N GLN A 182 1.89 11.65 2.91
CA GLN A 182 1.94 10.63 3.96
C GLN A 182 2.07 11.24 5.36
N LYS A 183 2.82 12.34 5.49
CA LYS A 183 2.93 13.10 6.75
C LYS A 183 1.57 13.70 7.14
N PHE A 184 0.92 14.39 6.19
CA PHE A 184 -0.41 14.94 6.42
C PHE A 184 -1.41 13.87 6.86
N LEU A 185 -1.45 12.71 6.18
CA LEU A 185 -2.36 11.63 6.54
C LEU A 185 -2.10 11.08 7.96
N LYS A 186 -0.83 11.04 8.38
CA LYS A 186 -0.46 10.62 9.74
C LYS A 186 -0.96 11.61 10.80
N GLU A 187 -0.75 12.90 10.56
CA GLU A 187 -1.22 13.98 11.43
C GLU A 187 -2.76 14.01 11.48
N LYS A 188 -3.41 13.86 10.33
CA LYS A 188 -4.87 13.78 10.24
C LYS A 188 -5.43 12.60 11.01
N ALA A 189 -4.84 11.40 10.88
CA ALA A 189 -5.26 10.23 11.63
C ALA A 189 -5.25 10.50 13.15
N ALA A 190 -4.16 11.09 13.66
CA ALA A 190 -4.06 11.47 15.06
C ALA A 190 -5.15 12.50 15.46
N ASN A 191 -5.35 13.54 14.65
CA ASN A 191 -6.30 14.62 14.94
C ASN A 191 -7.76 14.14 15.01
N ILE A 192 -8.14 13.14 14.21
CA ILE A 192 -9.51 12.61 14.18
C ILE A 192 -9.70 11.39 15.10
N GLY A 193 -8.66 10.94 15.80
CA GLY A 193 -8.70 9.76 16.69
C GLY A 193 -8.64 8.42 15.96
N LEU A 194 -8.10 8.38 14.74
CA LEU A 194 -7.81 7.14 14.01
C LEU A 194 -6.43 6.61 14.44
N ASN A 195 -6.35 5.35 14.88
CA ASN A 195 -5.15 4.82 15.53
C ASN A 195 -3.91 4.84 14.61
N HIS A 196 -4.08 4.46 13.35
CA HIS A 196 -2.98 4.36 12.40
C HIS A 196 -3.39 4.92 11.04
N ARG A 197 -2.47 5.61 10.36
CA ARG A 197 -2.67 6.15 9.00
C ARG A 197 -3.17 5.08 8.02
N ILE A 198 -2.62 3.87 8.11
CA ILE A 198 -2.98 2.76 7.20
C ILE A 198 -4.48 2.40 7.28
N TYR A 199 -5.17 2.71 8.37
CA TYR A 199 -6.61 2.43 8.50
C TYR A 199 -7.47 3.27 7.55
N PHE A 200 -6.93 4.34 6.94
CA PHE A 200 -7.61 5.02 5.83
C PHE A 200 -7.82 4.10 4.61
N ASP A 201 -7.05 3.01 4.45
CA ASP A 201 -7.30 2.00 3.42
C ASP A 201 -8.71 1.40 3.57
N LEU A 202 -9.24 1.32 4.80
CA LEU A 202 -10.58 0.79 5.04
C LEU A 202 -11.71 1.67 4.50
N VAL A 203 -11.42 2.92 4.13
CA VAL A 203 -12.38 3.79 3.45
C VAL A 203 -12.63 3.30 2.01
N TRP A 204 -11.65 2.64 1.41
CA TRP A 204 -11.76 2.04 0.08
C TRP A 204 -12.97 1.10 0.03
N ASN A 205 -13.91 1.38 -0.87
CA ASN A 205 -15.21 0.68 -0.99
C ASN A 205 -15.92 0.40 0.35
N LYS A 206 -15.73 1.26 1.36
CA LYS A 206 -16.29 1.09 2.70
C LYS A 206 -15.94 -0.25 3.35
N ARG A 207 -14.71 -0.74 3.17
CA ARG A 207 -14.18 -1.94 3.85
C ARG A 207 -14.42 -1.94 5.36
N PHE A 208 -14.47 -0.77 6.02
CA PHE A 208 -14.81 -0.65 7.45
C PHE A 208 -16.23 -1.12 7.80
N GLU A 209 -17.16 -1.22 6.85
CA GLU A 209 -18.51 -1.76 7.06
C GLU A 209 -18.54 -3.30 6.98
N SER A 210 -17.46 -3.92 6.49
CA SER A 210 -17.37 -5.38 6.39
C SER A 210 -17.12 -6.02 7.76
N ASN A 211 -17.51 -7.30 7.88
CA ASN A 211 -17.15 -8.19 8.98
C ASN A 211 -15.99 -9.13 8.62
N GLY A 212 -15.31 -8.86 7.49
CA GLY A 212 -14.13 -9.61 7.09
C GLY A 212 -13.01 -9.50 8.12
N THR A 213 -12.32 -10.61 8.34
CA THR A 213 -11.29 -10.75 9.37
C THR A 213 -9.86 -10.53 8.86
N ASN A 214 -9.70 -10.18 7.58
CA ASN A 214 -8.42 -9.79 6.97
C ASN A 214 -8.70 -8.89 5.73
N LEU A 215 -7.66 -8.30 5.13
CA LEU A 215 -7.80 -7.37 4.00
C LEU A 215 -8.46 -7.99 2.76
N PHE A 216 -8.34 -9.30 2.55
CA PHE A 216 -9.01 -9.96 1.45
C PHE A 216 -10.49 -10.18 1.71
N LEU A 217 -10.85 -10.55 2.95
CA LEU A 217 -12.22 -10.81 3.37
C LEU A 217 -13.03 -9.53 3.62
N THR A 218 -12.37 -8.38 3.79
CA THR A 218 -13.07 -7.08 3.85
C THR A 218 -13.44 -6.53 2.47
N ASN A 219 -12.90 -7.10 1.39
CA ASN A 219 -13.28 -6.67 0.04
C ASN A 219 -14.77 -6.89 -0.18
N PRO A 220 -15.47 -5.92 -0.81
CA PRO A 220 -16.86 -6.11 -1.17
C PRO A 220 -16.97 -7.34 -2.07
N SER A 221 -17.91 -8.24 -1.74
CA SER A 221 -18.34 -9.28 -2.67
C SER A 221 -18.78 -8.61 -3.96
N ARG A 222 -18.21 -9.03 -5.11
CA ARG A 222 -18.68 -8.56 -6.42
C ARG A 222 -20.18 -8.87 -6.50
N LYS A 223 -21.01 -7.83 -6.52
CA LYS A 223 -22.40 -7.94 -6.93
C LYS A 223 -22.47 -8.13 -8.43
#